data_AF-A0A1B7N318-F1
#
_entry.id   AF-A0A1B7N318-F1
#
_cell.length_a   1.000
_cell.length_b   1.000
_cell.length_c   1.000
_cell.angle_alpha   90.00
_cell.angle_beta   90.00
_cell.angle_gamma   90.00
#
_symmetry.space_group_name_H-M   'P 1'
#
loop_
_entity.id
_entity.type
_entity.pdbx_description
1 polymer ?
#
loop_
_entity_poly.entity_id
_entity_poly.type
_entity_poly.pdbx_seq_one_letter_code
_entity_poly.pdbx_strand_id
1 'polypeptide(L)'
;MTSSTLPNLLVALSIPQDFSRFDKLTDEQTLAQLIQWKNDVYASLASLCDLLAMRHGITNLPVNEQADIAACVSAFDGFGEWIADDAPSLARSILDPLTAPHIPPVVLTRILTHHIRPAFTANPHPRLNLQTGRKLHELADTQDAYAGQVWKTRVGTANVLGWCLRNVDANTYESVWHLIIPPVMTLLDDFEASYKLQGVRLVSDLLSCVPPELLKRTGVDGLLFTSLSGTFNHLRDPLTPNLIRAAVPTTLQLIDLTTPPSLAPVPPTSAYPSSDRTAMKLSSSRVNPATRYERLSTLLGSCLIGTVFLYAYADPEAILAATDMLPPVLTHLGIGAARWLKALILQLTHALLSPATYPTPSRDVNLRLKVSSLRALCTCIETCAPRMHLWKCNIIDAVGRAWVSAMDIELEGQFSQIGTGDQVLEYKALLQNTCIKLAKVWPRVIQEEYQQLLSFDSAHFNGLVGDICSATSDI
;
A
#
# COMPACT_ATOMS: atom_id res chain seq x y z
N MET A 1 35.12 -0.70 -33.08
CA MET A 1 34.90 -0.63 -31.62
C MET A 1 35.19 0.79 -31.17
N THR A 2 34.19 1.66 -31.23
CA THR A 2 34.30 3.06 -30.80
C THR A 2 34.34 3.10 -29.28
N SER A 3 35.39 3.67 -28.69
CA SER A 3 35.49 3.93 -27.25
C SER A 3 34.31 4.83 -26.83
N SER A 4 33.23 4.25 -26.32
CA SER A 4 32.07 5.00 -25.83
C SER A 4 32.49 5.81 -24.60
N THR A 5 32.42 7.14 -24.71
CA THR A 5 32.68 8.04 -23.58
C THR A 5 31.49 8.03 -22.63
N LEU A 6 31.73 8.30 -21.34
CA LEU A 6 30.67 8.36 -20.32
C LEU A 6 29.48 9.24 -20.74
N PRO A 7 29.66 10.47 -21.29
CA PRO A 7 28.55 11.30 -21.74
C PRO A 7 27.69 10.64 -22.83
N ASN A 8 28.29 9.90 -23.76
CA ASN A 8 27.55 9.24 -24.83
C ASN A 8 26.67 8.11 -24.28
N LEU A 9 27.14 7.38 -23.27
CA LEU A 9 26.35 6.34 -22.60
C LEU A 9 25.19 6.96 -21.80
N LEU A 10 25.42 8.07 -21.10
CA LEU A 10 24.35 8.76 -20.36
C LEU A 10 23.28 9.34 -21.30
N VAL A 11 23.68 9.82 -22.49
CA VAL A 11 22.72 10.25 -23.52
C VAL A 11 21.95 9.06 -24.08
N ALA A 12 22.60 7.93 -24.36
CA ALA A 12 21.92 6.71 -24.81
C ALA A 12 20.91 6.19 -23.78
N LEU A 13 21.21 6.33 -22.49
CA LEU A 13 20.33 5.95 -21.38
C LEU A 13 19.29 7.03 -21.00
N SER A 14 19.28 8.18 -21.67
CA SER A 14 18.29 9.23 -21.40
C SER A 14 16.91 8.80 -21.89
N ILE A 15 15.94 8.71 -20.97
CA ILE A 15 14.61 8.19 -21.26
C ILE A 15 13.87 9.16 -22.21
N PRO A 16 13.38 8.68 -23.38
CA PRO A 16 12.57 9.48 -24.28
C PRO A 16 11.31 10.04 -23.60
N GLN A 17 11.00 11.32 -23.88
CA GLN A 17 9.85 11.99 -23.25
C GLN A 17 8.50 11.37 -23.68
N ASP A 18 8.45 10.71 -24.83
CA ASP A 18 7.24 10.09 -25.37
C ASP A 18 6.73 8.95 -24.49
N PHE A 19 7.58 8.35 -23.65
CA PHE A 19 7.15 7.39 -22.62
C PHE A 19 6.17 8.00 -21.61
N SER A 20 6.13 9.34 -21.45
CA SER A 20 5.15 10.01 -20.59
C SER A 20 3.70 9.85 -21.08
N ARG A 21 3.51 9.49 -22.35
CA ARG A 21 2.20 9.28 -22.99
C ARG A 21 2.09 7.92 -23.67
N PHE A 22 2.91 6.96 -23.26
CA PHE A 22 3.03 5.65 -23.91
C PHE A 22 1.68 4.99 -24.18
N ASP A 23 0.80 4.93 -23.18
CA ASP A 23 -0.54 4.32 -23.28
C ASP A 23 -1.50 5.02 -24.26
N LYS A 24 -1.18 6.26 -24.64
CA LYS A 24 -1.97 7.11 -25.53
C LYS A 24 -1.35 7.25 -26.92
N LEU A 25 -0.16 6.67 -27.15
CA LEU A 25 0.51 6.73 -28.44
C LEU A 25 -0.15 5.76 -29.43
N THR A 26 -0.51 6.29 -30.60
CA THR A 26 -1.05 5.50 -31.72
C THR A 26 -0.12 5.48 -32.93
N ASP A 27 1.00 6.22 -32.89
CA ASP A 27 1.96 6.25 -33.98
C ASP A 27 2.89 5.03 -33.93
N GLU A 28 2.74 4.14 -34.91
CA GLU A 28 3.52 2.89 -35.01
C GLU A 28 5.02 3.15 -35.13
N GLN A 29 5.43 4.24 -35.80
CA GLN A 29 6.85 4.55 -35.98
C GLN A 29 7.50 4.97 -34.65
N THR A 30 6.86 5.87 -33.90
CA THR A 30 7.32 6.25 -32.56
C THR A 30 7.34 5.05 -31.62
N LEU A 31 6.30 4.21 -31.63
CA LEU A 31 6.26 2.99 -30.81
C LEU A 31 7.42 2.04 -31.13
N ALA A 32 7.71 1.81 -32.41
CA ALA A 32 8.84 0.98 -32.82
C ALA A 32 10.19 1.55 -32.34
N GLN A 33 10.37 2.87 -32.40
CA GLN A 33 11.57 3.54 -31.89
C GLN A 33 11.72 3.39 -30.36
N LEU A 34 10.62 3.54 -29.61
CA LEU A 34 10.63 3.38 -28.15
C LEU A 34 10.93 1.94 -27.73
N ILE A 35 10.37 0.95 -28.42
CA ILE A 35 10.65 -0.46 -28.18
C ILE A 35 12.11 -0.79 -28.52
N GLN A 36 12.62 -0.29 -29.65
CA GLN A 36 14.03 -0.47 -30.00
C GLN A 36 14.96 0.15 -28.96
N TRP A 37 14.69 1.40 -28.55
CA TRP A 37 15.45 2.05 -27.49
C TRP A 37 15.42 1.22 -26.19
N LYS A 38 14.24 0.73 -25.78
CA LYS A 38 14.07 -0.12 -24.59
C LYS A 38 14.93 -1.39 -24.66
N ASN A 39 15.02 -2.02 -25.83
CA ASN A 39 15.85 -3.20 -26.03
C ASN A 39 17.37 -2.88 -25.95
N ASP A 40 17.76 -1.67 -26.39
CA ASP A 40 19.16 -1.21 -26.36
C ASP A 40 19.63 -0.72 -24.98
N VAL A 41 18.71 -0.46 -24.05
CA VAL A 41 19.02 -0.02 -22.66
C VAL A 41 19.94 -1.02 -21.97
N TYR A 42 19.67 -2.32 -22.08
CA TYR A 42 20.48 -3.34 -21.40
C TYR A 42 21.93 -3.31 -21.88
N ALA A 43 22.15 -3.26 -23.20
CA ALA A 43 23.49 -3.18 -23.79
C ALA A 43 24.22 -1.89 -23.36
N SER A 44 23.48 -0.78 -23.22
CA SER A 44 24.02 0.51 -22.77
C SER A 44 24.41 0.48 -21.29
N LEU A 45 23.59 -0.14 -20.43
CA LEU A 45 23.91 -0.36 -19.01
C LEU A 45 25.11 -1.31 -18.85
N ALA A 46 25.19 -2.37 -19.66
CA ALA A 46 26.33 -3.30 -19.63
C ALA A 46 27.63 -2.60 -20.02
N SER A 47 27.59 -1.79 -21.10
CA SER A 47 28.72 -0.96 -21.53
C SER A 47 29.14 0.04 -20.45
N LEU A 48 28.18 0.60 -19.71
CA LEU A 48 28.47 1.48 -18.57
C LEU A 48 29.13 0.71 -17.41
N CYS A 49 28.68 -0.50 -17.12
CA CYS A 49 29.29 -1.38 -16.13
C CYS A 49 30.75 -1.68 -16.48
N ASP A 50 31.05 -2.03 -17.73
CA ASP A 50 32.41 -2.28 -18.22
C ASP A 50 33.29 -1.03 -18.09
N LEU A 51 32.75 0.15 -18.44
CA LEU A 51 33.45 1.43 -18.27
C LEU A 51 33.79 1.70 -16.81
N LEU A 52 32.84 1.47 -15.90
CA LEU A 52 33.05 1.64 -14.47
C LEU A 52 34.07 0.65 -13.92
N ALA A 53 34.08 -0.59 -14.38
CA ALA A 53 35.10 -1.57 -14.02
C ALA A 53 36.51 -1.09 -14.42
N MET A 54 36.67 -0.53 -15.62
CA MET A 54 37.94 0.07 -16.07
C MET A 54 38.35 1.30 -15.24
N ARG A 55 37.39 2.02 -14.65
CA ARG A 55 37.62 3.20 -13.80
C ARG A 55 37.70 2.88 -12.30
N HIS A 56 37.86 1.60 -11.95
CA HIS A 56 37.91 1.12 -10.55
C HIS A 56 36.63 1.40 -9.74
N GLY A 57 35.47 1.48 -10.40
CA GLY A 57 34.16 1.61 -9.75
C GLY A 57 33.64 3.05 -9.61
N ILE A 58 32.33 3.16 -9.37
CA ILE A 58 31.61 4.44 -9.29
C ILE A 58 32.10 5.34 -8.14
N THR A 59 32.51 4.77 -7.01
CA THR A 59 32.92 5.51 -5.80
C THR A 59 34.21 6.30 -5.97
N ASN A 60 35.04 5.93 -6.96
CA ASN A 60 36.31 6.61 -7.26
C ASN A 60 36.16 7.80 -8.23
N LEU A 61 34.97 7.99 -8.79
CA LEU A 61 34.68 9.11 -9.69
C LEU A 61 34.46 10.42 -8.93
N PRO A 62 34.61 11.60 -9.55
CA PRO A 62 34.21 12.85 -8.93
C PRO A 62 32.72 12.83 -8.60
N VAL A 63 32.32 13.50 -7.51
CA VAL A 63 30.94 13.57 -7.01
C VAL A 63 29.92 13.95 -8.09
N ASN A 64 30.34 14.77 -9.06
CA ASN A 64 29.49 15.17 -10.18
C ASN A 64 29.12 13.98 -11.07
N GLU A 65 30.11 13.21 -11.49
CA GLU A 65 29.90 12.01 -12.31
C GLU A 65 29.14 10.94 -11.52
N GLN A 66 29.42 10.79 -10.21
CA GLN A 66 28.66 9.89 -9.35
C GLN A 66 27.17 10.23 -9.35
N ALA A 67 26.83 11.51 -9.14
CA ALA A 67 25.44 11.97 -9.11
C ALA A 67 24.74 11.83 -10.47
N ASP A 68 25.43 12.13 -11.56
CA ASP A 68 24.88 12.04 -12.92
C ASP A 68 24.62 10.58 -13.33
N ILE A 69 25.55 9.67 -13.02
CA ILE A 69 25.38 8.24 -13.23
C ILE A 69 24.25 7.72 -12.33
N ALA A 70 24.25 8.07 -11.04
CA ALA A 70 23.23 7.61 -10.12
C ALA A 70 21.83 8.07 -10.53
N ALA A 71 21.66 9.34 -10.92
CA ALA A 71 20.38 9.86 -11.39
C ALA A 71 19.91 9.19 -12.68
N CYS A 72 20.83 8.87 -13.60
CA CYS A 72 20.49 8.19 -14.84
C CYS A 72 20.12 6.72 -14.61
N VAL A 73 20.94 5.98 -13.87
CA VAL A 73 20.79 4.53 -13.67
C VAL A 73 19.63 4.19 -12.72
N SER A 74 19.41 4.99 -11.67
CA SER A 74 18.31 4.76 -10.71
C SER A 74 16.93 4.91 -11.34
N ALA A 75 16.81 5.61 -12.49
CA ALA A 75 15.56 5.68 -13.23
C ALA A 75 15.07 4.30 -13.73
N PHE A 76 15.97 3.31 -13.81
CA PHE A 76 15.70 1.92 -14.19
C PHE A 76 15.55 0.96 -12.98
N ASP A 77 15.77 1.44 -11.75
CA ASP A 77 15.53 0.67 -10.51
C ASP A 77 14.15 1.00 -9.90
N GLY A 78 13.09 0.62 -10.62
CA GLY A 78 11.72 0.91 -10.20
C GLY A 78 10.66 0.34 -11.14
N PHE A 79 9.58 1.09 -11.32
CA PHE A 79 8.47 0.71 -12.20
C PHE A 79 8.34 1.69 -13.35
N GLY A 80 7.97 1.20 -14.53
CA GLY A 80 7.72 2.03 -15.71
C GLY A 80 7.78 1.23 -17.00
N GLU A 81 7.01 1.64 -18.00
CA GLU A 81 6.95 1.00 -19.32
C GLU A 81 8.31 1.02 -20.06
N TRP A 82 9.17 2.00 -19.74
CA TRP A 82 10.50 2.18 -20.32
C TRP A 82 11.55 1.21 -19.76
N ILE A 83 11.23 0.41 -18.73
CA ILE A 83 12.17 -0.50 -18.08
C ILE A 83 12.10 -1.87 -18.75
N ALA A 84 13.23 -2.37 -19.25
CA ALA A 84 13.38 -3.74 -19.75
C ALA A 84 13.55 -4.74 -18.60
N ASP A 85 13.12 -5.99 -18.77
CA ASP A 85 13.02 -6.98 -17.67
C ASP A 85 14.35 -7.22 -16.93
N ASP A 86 15.47 -7.23 -17.65
CA ASP A 86 16.81 -7.45 -17.09
C ASP A 86 17.51 -6.15 -16.63
N ALA A 87 16.95 -4.98 -16.93
CA ALA A 87 17.59 -3.69 -16.61
C ALA A 87 17.68 -3.41 -15.09
N PRO A 88 16.67 -3.71 -14.25
CA PRO A 88 16.73 -3.42 -12.82
C PRO A 88 17.85 -4.14 -12.08
N SER A 89 18.13 -5.41 -12.41
CA SER A 89 19.19 -6.19 -11.74
C SER A 89 20.56 -5.60 -12.03
N LEU A 90 20.81 -5.22 -13.29
CA LEU A 90 22.03 -4.58 -13.72
C LEU A 90 22.16 -3.15 -13.15
N ALA A 91 21.07 -2.38 -13.15
CA ALA A 91 21.03 -1.05 -12.55
C ALA A 91 21.40 -1.08 -11.06
N ARG A 92 20.85 -2.03 -10.28
CA ARG A 92 21.24 -2.23 -8.88
C ARG A 92 22.71 -2.57 -8.75
N SER A 93 23.24 -3.50 -9.54
CA SER A 93 24.66 -3.87 -9.46
C SER A 93 25.62 -2.68 -9.70
N ILE A 94 25.22 -1.71 -10.53
CA ILE A 94 25.98 -0.47 -10.79
C ILE A 94 25.88 0.49 -9.59
N LEU A 95 24.73 0.54 -8.92
CA LEU A 95 24.43 1.47 -7.83
C LEU A 95 24.85 0.98 -6.44
N ASP A 96 24.88 -0.34 -6.21
CA ASP A 96 25.20 -0.97 -4.92
C ASP A 96 26.50 -0.46 -4.29
N PRO A 97 27.60 -0.23 -5.03
CA PRO A 97 28.82 0.33 -4.45
C PRO A 97 28.64 1.75 -3.89
N LEU A 98 27.65 2.51 -4.38
CA LEU A 98 27.35 3.87 -3.93
C LEU A 98 26.36 3.89 -2.75
N THR A 99 25.64 2.80 -2.50
CA THR A 99 24.61 2.72 -1.45
C THR A 99 25.08 2.00 -0.18
N ALA A 100 26.31 1.50 -0.12
CA ALA A 100 26.84 0.80 1.06
C ALA A 100 27.61 1.75 2.01
N PRO A 101 27.15 2.04 3.25
CA PRO A 101 25.88 1.62 3.88
C PRO A 101 24.68 2.52 3.54
N HIS A 102 24.92 3.76 3.06
CA HIS A 102 23.92 4.70 2.57
C HIS A 102 24.56 5.60 1.50
N ILE A 103 23.76 6.33 0.71
CA ILE A 103 24.28 7.30 -0.26
C ILE A 103 25.09 8.39 0.48
N PRO A 104 26.31 8.75 0.02
CA PRO A 104 27.05 9.87 0.57
C PRO A 104 26.20 11.17 0.54
N PRO A 105 26.05 11.91 1.66
CA PRO A 105 25.16 13.08 1.73
C PRO A 105 25.40 14.14 0.65
N VAL A 106 26.66 14.32 0.23
CA VAL A 106 27.04 15.26 -0.83
C VAL A 106 26.50 14.81 -2.20
N VAL A 107 26.58 13.51 -2.51
CA VAL A 107 26.04 12.93 -3.74
C VAL A 107 24.52 13.02 -3.73
N LEU A 108 23.87 12.64 -2.63
CA LEU A 108 22.42 12.75 -2.44
C LEU A 108 21.93 14.19 -2.65
N THR A 109 22.55 15.15 -1.97
CA THR A 109 22.20 16.58 -2.09
C THR A 109 22.34 17.06 -3.52
N ARG A 110 23.39 16.61 -4.23
CA ARG A 110 23.61 16.95 -5.63
C ARG A 110 22.52 16.37 -6.53
N ILE A 111 22.14 15.11 -6.35
CA ILE A 111 21.04 14.47 -7.11
C ILE A 111 19.74 15.24 -6.90
N LEU A 112 19.38 15.50 -5.65
CA LEU A 112 18.15 16.20 -5.31
C LEU A 112 18.14 17.64 -5.85
N THR A 113 19.28 18.34 -5.84
CA THR A 113 19.38 19.74 -6.27
C THR A 113 19.43 19.90 -7.79
N HIS A 114 20.16 19.04 -8.50
CA HIS A 114 20.43 19.20 -9.94
C HIS A 114 19.55 18.33 -10.84
N HIS A 115 19.06 17.19 -10.34
CA HIS A 115 18.25 16.26 -11.15
C HIS A 115 16.76 16.32 -10.77
N ILE A 116 16.44 16.31 -9.48
CA ILE A 116 15.03 16.31 -9.01
C ILE A 116 14.42 17.72 -8.99
N ARG A 117 14.99 18.65 -8.21
CA ARG A 117 14.42 19.99 -7.99
C ARG A 117 14.04 20.73 -9.29
N PRO A 118 14.86 20.74 -10.37
CA PRO A 118 14.51 21.47 -11.58
C PRO A 118 13.26 20.93 -12.29
N ALA A 119 12.91 19.66 -12.08
CA ALA A 119 11.67 19.09 -12.62
C ALA A 119 10.43 19.75 -11.99
N PHE A 120 10.47 20.02 -10.68
CA PHE A 120 9.33 20.48 -9.90
C PHE A 120 9.32 22.00 -9.63
N THR A 121 10.35 22.74 -10.06
CA THR A 121 10.47 24.18 -9.78
C THR A 121 9.38 25.01 -10.47
N ALA A 122 8.91 24.57 -11.65
CA ALA A 122 7.84 25.26 -12.38
C ALA A 122 6.45 25.09 -11.75
N ASN A 123 6.25 24.06 -10.91
CA ASN A 123 4.96 23.74 -10.30
C ASN A 123 5.14 23.56 -8.78
N PRO A 124 5.32 24.67 -8.04
CA PRO A 124 5.50 24.61 -6.60
C PRO A 124 4.25 24.10 -5.88
N HIS A 125 4.44 23.23 -4.88
CA HIS A 125 3.32 22.63 -4.17
C HIS A 125 2.58 23.65 -3.28
N PRO A 126 1.25 23.80 -3.38
CA PRO A 126 0.51 24.92 -2.76
C PRO A 126 0.39 24.85 -1.23
N ARG A 127 0.63 23.68 -0.63
CA ARG A 127 0.53 23.45 0.82
C ARG A 127 1.87 23.38 1.54
N LEU A 128 2.98 23.65 0.85
CA LEU A 128 4.32 23.49 1.39
C LEU A 128 5.17 24.75 1.21
N ASN A 129 5.97 25.05 2.22
CA ASN A 129 7.05 26.01 2.08
C ASN A 129 8.24 25.33 1.39
N LEU A 130 8.58 25.76 0.17
CA LEU A 130 9.63 25.15 -0.66
C LEU A 130 11.04 25.25 -0.07
N GLN A 131 11.29 26.20 0.83
CA GLN A 131 12.60 26.37 1.46
C GLN A 131 12.77 25.50 2.70
N THR A 132 11.68 25.19 3.40
CA THR A 132 11.72 24.47 4.68
C THR A 132 11.07 23.10 4.65
N GLY A 133 10.32 22.77 3.60
CA GLY A 133 9.51 21.55 3.51
C GLY A 133 8.38 21.47 4.54
N ARG A 134 8.04 22.57 5.22
CA ARG A 134 6.99 22.61 6.24
C ARG A 134 5.62 22.84 5.61
N LYS A 135 4.58 22.29 6.24
CA LYS A 135 3.19 22.57 5.88
C LYS A 135 2.87 24.06 6.04
N LEU A 136 2.20 24.65 5.05
CA LEU A 136 1.65 26.00 5.10
C LEU A 136 0.24 25.99 5.73
N HIS A 137 -0.09 27.06 6.44
CA HIS A 137 -1.43 27.28 7.00
C HIS A 137 -2.43 27.84 5.97
N GLU A 138 -1.94 28.62 5.00
CA GLU A 138 -2.72 29.18 3.88
C GLU A 138 -2.24 28.60 2.55
N LEU A 139 -3.18 28.37 1.63
CA LEU A 139 -2.87 27.85 0.29
C LEU A 139 -2.13 28.93 -0.52
N ALA A 140 -0.99 28.57 -1.12
CA ALA A 140 -0.41 29.39 -2.17
C ALA A 140 -1.35 29.41 -3.40
N ASP A 141 -1.22 30.44 -4.24
CA ASP A 141 -2.06 30.61 -5.44
C ASP A 141 -2.09 29.32 -6.29
N THR A 142 -3.30 28.84 -6.57
CA THR A 142 -3.56 27.50 -7.13
C THR A 142 -3.84 27.51 -8.62
N GLN A 143 -3.98 28.70 -9.24
CA GLN A 143 -4.41 28.82 -10.63
C GLN A 143 -3.43 28.18 -11.62
N ASP A 144 -2.13 28.14 -11.29
CA ASP A 144 -1.08 27.59 -12.17
C ASP A 144 -0.53 26.22 -11.72
N ALA A 145 -0.99 25.66 -10.59
CA ALA A 145 -0.38 24.45 -10.00
C ALA A 145 -0.52 23.19 -10.89
N TYR A 146 -1.57 23.13 -11.70
CA TYR A 146 -1.87 22.01 -12.60
C TYR A 146 -1.62 22.32 -14.08
N ALA A 147 -1.28 23.56 -14.42
CA ALA A 147 -0.97 23.97 -15.79
C ALA A 147 0.53 23.77 -16.08
N GLY A 148 0.86 23.26 -17.26
CA GLY A 148 2.25 23.19 -17.74
C GLY A 148 3.19 22.35 -16.86
N GLN A 149 2.73 21.20 -16.36
CA GLN A 149 3.49 20.33 -15.46
C GLN A 149 4.73 19.71 -16.15
N VAL A 150 5.85 20.43 -16.14
CA VAL A 150 7.11 20.04 -16.82
C VAL A 150 7.69 18.75 -16.25
N TRP A 151 7.48 18.48 -14.96
CA TRP A 151 7.98 17.25 -14.35
C TRP A 151 7.42 15.97 -14.99
N LYS A 152 6.21 16.01 -15.58
CA LYS A 152 5.62 14.85 -16.28
C LYS A 152 6.36 14.48 -17.56
N THR A 153 7.10 15.41 -18.17
CA THR A 153 7.93 15.10 -19.35
C THR A 153 9.26 14.46 -18.97
N ARG A 154 9.67 14.57 -17.70
CA ARG A 154 10.90 13.95 -17.16
C ARG A 154 10.59 12.56 -16.62
N VAL A 155 10.42 11.62 -17.55
CA VAL A 155 10.17 10.20 -17.24
C VAL A 155 11.30 9.64 -16.37
N GLY A 156 10.98 8.77 -15.41
CA GLY A 156 11.95 8.19 -14.49
C GLY A 156 12.26 9.01 -13.24
N THR A 157 11.89 10.30 -13.18
CA THR A 157 12.19 11.17 -12.03
C THR A 157 11.66 10.61 -10.70
N ALA A 158 10.48 9.98 -10.70
CA ALA A 158 9.93 9.33 -9.52
C ALA A 158 10.78 8.14 -9.05
N ASN A 159 11.34 7.33 -9.97
CA ASN A 159 12.21 6.22 -9.62
C ASN A 159 13.54 6.71 -9.01
N VAL A 160 14.12 7.78 -9.57
CA VAL A 160 15.32 8.41 -9.00
C VAL A 160 15.05 8.91 -7.58
N LEU A 161 13.90 9.54 -7.35
CA LEU A 161 13.51 10.00 -6.02
C LEU A 161 13.27 8.83 -5.05
N GLY A 162 12.62 7.76 -5.50
CA GLY A 162 12.41 6.54 -4.70
C GLY A 162 13.73 5.89 -4.31
N TRP A 163 14.68 5.77 -5.25
CA TRP A 163 16.02 5.28 -4.96
C TRP A 163 16.75 6.14 -3.91
N CYS A 164 16.65 7.48 -4.01
CA CYS A 164 17.18 8.38 -2.98
C CYS A 164 16.54 8.13 -1.59
N LEU A 165 15.22 7.91 -1.53
CA LEU A 165 14.48 7.69 -0.28
C LEU A 165 14.82 6.35 0.39
N ARG A 166 15.04 5.29 -0.39
CA ARG A 166 15.41 3.97 0.12
C ARG A 166 16.83 3.91 0.70
N ASN A 167 17.70 4.83 0.30
CA ASN A 167 19.14 4.76 0.61
C ASN A 167 19.68 6.01 1.35
N VAL A 168 18.80 6.88 1.86
CA VAL A 168 19.19 8.04 2.69
C VAL A 168 19.27 7.64 4.16
N ASP A 169 20.32 8.11 4.84
CA ASP A 169 20.48 7.94 6.28
C ASP A 169 19.49 8.81 7.08
N ALA A 170 19.04 8.28 8.22
CA ALA A 170 18.09 8.94 9.13
C ALA A 170 18.54 10.35 9.55
N ASN A 171 19.85 10.56 9.76
CA ASN A 171 20.40 11.86 10.20
C ASN A 171 20.51 12.87 9.05
N THR A 172 20.50 12.41 7.81
CA THR A 172 20.64 13.27 6.62
C THR A 172 19.30 13.88 6.22
N TYR A 173 18.17 13.22 6.54
CA TYR A 173 16.82 13.67 6.17
C TYR A 173 16.54 15.14 6.46
N GLU A 174 16.94 15.64 7.63
CA GLU A 174 16.64 17.04 8.02
C GLU A 174 17.29 18.05 7.07
N SER A 175 18.50 17.76 6.57
CA SER A 175 19.24 18.65 5.66
C SER A 175 18.62 18.71 4.25
N VAL A 176 18.05 17.59 3.79
CA VAL A 176 17.48 17.45 2.43
C VAL A 176 15.95 17.51 2.42
N TRP A 177 15.31 17.68 3.58
CA TRP A 177 13.85 17.64 3.75
C TRP A 177 13.09 18.52 2.76
N HIS A 178 13.57 19.76 2.60
CA HIS A 178 12.99 20.76 1.71
C HIS A 178 13.07 20.40 0.22
N LEU A 179 13.98 19.49 -0.17
CA LEU A 179 14.13 18.98 -1.54
C LEU A 179 13.28 17.73 -1.79
N ILE A 180 12.95 16.97 -0.75
CA ILE A 180 12.23 15.69 -0.85
C ILE A 180 10.72 15.88 -0.79
N ILE A 181 10.24 16.62 0.21
CA ILE A 181 8.80 16.67 0.51
C ILE A 181 7.96 17.31 -0.60
N PRO A 182 8.37 18.42 -1.26
CA PRO A 182 7.56 18.98 -2.33
C PRO A 182 7.37 18.01 -3.51
N PRO A 183 8.40 17.36 -4.08
CA PRO A 183 8.21 16.34 -5.12
C PRO A 183 7.31 15.17 -4.70
N VAL A 184 7.50 14.63 -3.48
CA VAL A 184 6.66 13.53 -2.97
C VAL A 184 5.20 13.96 -2.88
N MET A 185 4.93 15.14 -2.33
CA MET A 185 3.57 15.67 -2.23
C MET A 185 2.95 16.00 -3.58
N THR A 186 3.72 16.55 -4.53
CA THR A 186 3.24 16.83 -5.89
C THR A 186 2.78 15.55 -6.59
N LEU A 187 3.54 14.45 -6.49
CA LEU A 187 3.13 13.16 -7.04
C LEU A 187 1.91 12.59 -6.31
N LEU A 188 1.89 12.66 -4.97
CA LEU A 188 0.79 12.14 -4.16
C LEU A 188 -0.52 12.91 -4.36
N ASP A 189 -0.47 14.23 -4.59
CA ASP A 189 -1.64 15.09 -4.77
C ASP A 189 -2.07 15.22 -6.25
N ASP A 190 -1.32 14.68 -7.20
CA ASP A 190 -1.68 14.72 -8.62
C ASP A 190 -3.05 14.07 -8.89
N PHE A 191 -3.78 14.51 -9.90
CA PHE A 191 -5.11 14.00 -10.21
C PHE A 191 -5.08 12.70 -11.03
N GLU A 192 -3.98 12.40 -11.74
CA GLU A 192 -3.84 11.17 -12.50
C GLU A 192 -3.45 10.01 -11.57
N ALA A 193 -4.16 8.89 -11.66
CA ALA A 193 -4.00 7.77 -10.75
C ALA A 193 -2.59 7.13 -10.82
N SER A 194 -1.93 7.16 -11.99
CA SER A 194 -0.59 6.61 -12.19
C SER A 194 0.47 7.35 -11.36
N TYR A 195 0.47 8.69 -11.40
CA TYR A 195 1.38 9.51 -10.59
C TYR A 195 1.01 9.48 -9.11
N LYS A 196 -0.28 9.44 -8.78
CA LYS A 196 -0.73 9.25 -7.40
C LYS A 196 -0.23 7.95 -6.80
N LEU A 197 -0.27 6.85 -7.55
CA LEU A 197 0.24 5.55 -7.12
C LEU A 197 1.76 5.59 -6.90
N GLN A 198 2.50 6.28 -7.78
CA GLN A 198 3.93 6.53 -7.55
C GLN A 198 4.15 7.35 -6.27
N GLY A 199 3.35 8.40 -6.05
CA GLY A 199 3.38 9.21 -4.83
C GLY A 199 3.16 8.37 -3.56
N VAL A 200 2.16 7.47 -3.56
CA VAL A 200 1.92 6.55 -2.43
C VAL A 200 3.13 5.65 -2.17
N ARG A 201 3.76 5.10 -3.22
CA ARG A 201 4.97 4.27 -3.09
C ARG A 201 6.15 5.06 -2.54
N LEU A 202 6.36 6.30 -3.00
CA LEU A 202 7.39 7.18 -2.47
C LEU A 202 7.15 7.52 -1.00
N VAL A 203 5.90 7.69 -0.58
CA VAL A 203 5.58 7.87 0.84
C VAL A 203 5.94 6.61 1.63
N SER A 204 5.65 5.41 1.12
CA SER A 204 6.07 4.16 1.80
C SER A 204 7.60 4.05 1.92
N ASP A 205 8.35 4.38 0.87
CA ASP A 205 9.82 4.42 0.90
C ASP A 205 10.31 5.45 1.94
N LEU A 206 9.74 6.67 1.95
CA LEU A 206 10.04 7.72 2.92
C LEU A 206 9.80 7.26 4.36
N LEU A 207 8.63 6.66 4.63
CA LEU A 207 8.22 6.23 5.97
C LEU A 207 9.10 5.09 6.52
N SER A 208 9.85 4.40 5.67
CA SER A 208 10.71 3.29 6.11
C SER A 208 11.94 3.76 6.88
N CYS A 209 12.43 4.99 6.63
CA CYS A 209 13.67 5.49 7.23
C CYS A 209 13.54 6.89 7.88
N VAL A 210 12.46 7.63 7.64
CA VAL A 210 12.31 9.00 8.16
C VAL A 210 12.16 9.03 9.69
N PRO A 211 12.84 9.95 10.40
CA PRO A 211 12.61 10.16 11.82
C PRO A 211 11.17 10.62 12.13
N PRO A 212 10.42 9.93 13.01
CA PRO A 212 9.02 10.29 13.30
C PRO A 212 8.83 11.71 13.84
N GLU A 213 9.81 12.22 14.60
CA GLU A 213 9.77 13.57 15.16
C GLU A 213 9.90 14.65 14.08
N LEU A 214 10.58 14.36 12.96
CA LEU A 214 10.67 15.28 11.82
C LEU A 214 9.30 15.44 11.15
N LEU A 215 8.56 14.34 10.96
CA LEU A 215 7.20 14.36 10.40
C LEU A 215 6.25 15.21 11.24
N LYS A 216 6.24 15.00 12.57
CA LYS A 216 5.38 15.73 13.51
C LYS A 216 5.76 17.22 13.59
N ARG A 217 7.04 17.52 13.75
CA ARG A 217 7.54 18.90 13.93
C ARG A 217 7.31 19.77 12.69
N THR A 218 7.28 19.17 11.50
CA THR A 218 7.04 19.87 10.24
C THR A 218 5.56 19.92 9.85
N GLY A 219 4.69 19.19 10.57
CA GLY A 219 3.26 19.04 10.27
C GLY A 219 2.96 18.24 9.00
N VAL A 220 3.97 17.55 8.46
CA VAL A 220 3.86 16.77 7.23
C VAL A 220 3.11 15.46 7.48
N ASP A 221 3.12 14.93 8.70
CA ASP A 221 2.30 13.76 9.06
C ASP A 221 0.80 13.97 8.77
N GLY A 222 0.24 15.11 9.17
CA GLY A 222 -1.17 15.43 8.91
C GLY A 222 -1.45 15.73 7.44
N LEU A 223 -0.47 16.28 6.72
CA LEU A 223 -0.57 16.52 5.28
C LEU A 223 -0.59 15.19 4.52
N LEU A 224 0.37 14.30 4.79
CA LEU A 224 0.43 12.96 4.20
C LEU A 224 -0.84 12.16 4.50
N PHE A 225 -1.33 12.19 5.75
CA PHE A 225 -2.57 11.50 6.10
C PHE A 225 -3.77 12.00 5.29
N THR A 226 -3.88 13.31 5.10
CA THR A 226 -4.96 13.93 4.31
C THR A 226 -4.89 13.50 2.85
N SER A 227 -3.70 13.57 2.25
CA SER A 227 -3.48 13.22 0.85
C SER A 227 -3.63 11.72 0.57
N LEU A 228 -3.12 10.87 1.47
CA LEU A 228 -3.35 9.41 1.44
C LEU A 228 -4.83 9.07 1.55
N SER A 229 -5.57 9.74 2.44
CA SER A 229 -7.03 9.57 2.54
C SER A 229 -7.76 10.02 1.27
N GLY A 230 -7.22 11.02 0.57
CA GLY A 230 -7.71 11.48 -0.72
C GLY A 230 -7.58 10.47 -1.85
N THR A 231 -6.67 9.50 -1.75
CA THR A 231 -6.45 8.48 -2.79
C THR A 231 -7.69 7.62 -3.02
N PHE A 232 -8.46 7.33 -1.97
CA PHE A 232 -9.67 6.52 -2.00
C PHE A 232 -10.83 7.13 -2.81
N ASN A 233 -10.73 8.39 -3.25
CA ASN A 233 -11.75 9.02 -4.10
C ASN A 233 -11.60 8.71 -5.60
N HIS A 234 -10.51 8.03 -6.01
CA HIS A 234 -10.29 7.63 -7.40
C HIS A 234 -11.05 6.33 -7.64
N LEU A 235 -12.37 6.39 -7.81
CA LEU A 235 -13.22 5.18 -7.87
C LEU A 235 -13.56 4.70 -9.28
N ARG A 236 -13.09 5.41 -10.31
CA ARG A 236 -13.45 5.15 -11.72
C ARG A 236 -12.23 4.96 -12.61
N ASP A 237 -11.09 4.66 -11.99
CA ASP A 237 -9.81 4.49 -12.69
C ASP A 237 -9.39 3.01 -12.64
N PRO A 238 -8.83 2.43 -13.71
CA PRO A 238 -8.32 1.05 -13.68
C PRO A 238 -7.27 0.79 -12.59
N LEU A 239 -6.55 1.82 -12.13
CA LEU A 239 -5.55 1.72 -11.06
C LEU A 239 -6.15 1.83 -9.65
N THR A 240 -7.45 2.05 -9.51
CA THR A 240 -8.16 2.11 -8.20
C THR A 240 -7.79 0.94 -7.27
N PRO A 241 -7.81 -0.33 -7.72
CA PRO A 241 -7.48 -1.46 -6.86
C PRO A 241 -6.03 -1.39 -6.35
N ASN A 242 -5.10 -0.97 -7.20
CA ASN A 242 -3.68 -0.82 -6.85
C ASN A 242 -3.45 0.35 -5.89
N LEU A 243 -4.17 1.46 -6.08
CA LEU A 243 -4.15 2.59 -5.16
C LEU A 243 -4.62 2.18 -3.76
N ILE A 244 -5.73 1.44 -3.65
CA ILE A 244 -6.24 0.96 -2.35
C ILE A 244 -5.21 0.05 -1.66
N ARG A 245 -4.69 -0.95 -2.40
CA ARG A 245 -3.71 -1.91 -1.86
C ARG A 245 -2.40 -1.25 -1.44
N ALA A 246 -2.00 -0.16 -2.07
CA ALA A 246 -0.81 0.60 -1.67
C ALA A 246 -1.10 1.61 -0.54
N ALA A 247 -2.22 2.32 -0.60
CA ALA A 247 -2.53 3.42 0.30
C ALA A 247 -2.88 2.95 1.71
N VAL A 248 -3.59 1.83 1.87
CA VAL A 248 -3.95 1.30 3.20
C VAL A 248 -2.71 0.98 4.05
N PRO A 249 -1.78 0.09 3.63
CA PRO A 249 -0.61 -0.22 4.43
C PRO A 249 0.29 1.00 4.65
N THR A 250 0.44 1.87 3.66
CA THR A 250 1.19 3.13 3.79
C THR A 250 0.56 4.06 4.85
N THR A 251 -0.77 4.14 4.88
CA THR A 251 -1.49 4.93 5.90
C THR A 251 -1.34 4.32 7.29
N LEU A 252 -1.40 2.99 7.42
CA LEU A 252 -1.15 2.29 8.69
C LEU A 252 0.28 2.54 9.19
N GLN A 253 1.28 2.43 8.32
CA GLN A 253 2.68 2.73 8.63
C GLN A 253 2.84 4.17 9.14
N LEU A 254 2.20 5.16 8.48
CA LEU A 254 2.20 6.54 8.94
C LEU A 254 1.58 6.69 10.33
N ILE A 255 0.43 6.03 10.57
CA ILE A 255 -0.26 6.05 11.87
C ILE A 255 0.62 5.42 12.95
N ASP A 256 1.30 4.31 12.68
CA ASP A 256 2.17 3.64 13.65
C ASP A 256 3.39 4.48 14.02
N LEU A 257 4.02 5.13 13.04
CA LEU A 257 5.17 6.00 13.28
C LEU A 257 4.79 7.26 14.07
N THR A 258 3.63 7.86 13.75
CA THR A 258 3.27 9.18 14.27
C THR A 258 2.38 9.12 15.51
N THR A 259 1.65 8.03 15.68
CA THR A 259 0.73 7.79 16.80
C THR A 259 0.86 6.34 17.26
N PRO A 260 2.00 5.94 17.86
CA PRO A 260 2.21 4.56 18.28
C PRO A 260 1.15 4.15 19.32
N PRO A 261 0.81 2.86 19.42
CA PRO A 261 -0.13 2.40 20.44
C PRO A 261 0.39 2.77 21.83
N SER A 262 -0.46 3.42 22.64
CA SER A 262 -0.12 3.68 24.04
C SER A 262 0.13 2.33 24.71
N LEU A 263 1.36 2.10 25.17
CA LEU A 263 1.65 0.98 26.07
C LEU A 263 0.63 1.03 27.21
N ALA A 264 -0.02 -0.09 27.49
CA ALA A 264 -0.96 -0.19 28.59
C ALA A 264 -0.31 0.33 29.89
N PRO A 265 -1.07 0.97 30.80
CA PRO A 265 -0.50 1.37 32.08
C PRO A 265 0.05 0.13 32.78
N VAL A 266 1.35 0.14 33.08
CA VAL A 266 1.97 -0.81 33.99
C VAL A 266 1.12 -0.80 35.28
N PRO A 267 0.60 -1.94 35.75
CA PRO A 267 -0.15 -1.97 37.00
C PRO A 267 0.75 -1.35 38.08
N PRO A 268 0.24 -0.45 38.93
CA PRO A 268 1.05 0.19 39.95
C PRO A 268 1.59 -0.90 40.88
N THR A 269 2.89 -1.20 40.75
CA THR A 269 3.62 -1.95 41.75
C THR A 269 3.50 -1.17 43.04
N SER A 270 2.81 -1.75 44.01
CA SER A 270 2.66 -1.27 45.38
C SER A 270 4.01 -0.78 45.92
N ALA A 271 4.18 0.54 46.04
CA ALA A 271 5.23 1.14 46.83
C ALA A 271 4.72 2.49 47.37
N TYR A 272 4.72 2.58 48.70
CA TYR A 272 4.32 3.69 49.55
C TYR A 272 4.86 5.06 49.10
N PRO A 273 4.14 6.17 49.36
CA PRO A 273 4.64 7.50 49.03
C PRO A 273 5.63 7.96 50.10
N SER A 274 6.92 7.98 49.77
CA SER A 274 7.90 8.83 50.45
C SER A 274 7.98 10.16 49.71
N SER A 275 7.62 11.23 50.42
CA SER A 275 7.73 12.62 50.00
C SER A 275 9.19 13.02 49.78
N ASP A 276 9.60 13.27 48.55
CA ASP A 276 10.57 14.34 48.27
C ASP A 276 10.69 14.70 46.77
N ARG A 277 10.44 15.99 46.52
CA ARG A 277 11.06 16.95 45.59
C ARG A 277 11.19 16.70 44.08
N THR A 278 10.89 17.79 43.38
CA THR A 278 11.41 18.24 42.06
C THR A 278 10.93 17.49 40.82
N ALA A 279 9.77 17.94 40.30
CA ALA A 279 9.32 17.67 38.95
C ALA A 279 10.23 18.36 37.92
N MET A 280 11.29 17.66 37.52
CA MET A 280 12.02 17.93 36.30
C MET A 280 11.08 17.64 35.11
N LYS A 281 10.70 18.69 34.37
CA LYS A 281 9.93 18.58 33.12
C LYS A 281 10.76 17.84 32.07
N LEU A 282 10.72 16.51 32.09
CA LEU A 282 11.15 15.70 30.97
C LEU A 282 9.99 15.69 29.95
N SER A 283 10.22 16.31 28.80
CA SER A 283 9.31 16.33 27.65
C SER A 283 9.18 14.92 27.07
N SER A 284 8.40 14.07 27.71
CA SER A 284 7.89 12.84 27.08
C SER A 284 6.76 13.25 26.14
N SER A 285 6.96 12.99 24.85
CA SER A 285 5.96 13.08 23.79
C SER A 285 4.73 12.27 24.22
N ARG A 286 3.72 12.94 24.78
CA ARG A 286 2.46 12.29 25.15
C ARG A 286 1.77 11.86 23.86
N VAL A 287 1.90 10.57 23.55
CA VAL A 287 1.07 9.87 22.57
C VAL A 287 -0.39 10.19 22.91
N ASN A 288 -1.15 10.75 21.96
CA ASN A 288 -2.58 11.02 22.13
C ASN A 288 -3.38 9.84 21.56
N PRO A 289 -3.92 8.93 22.41
CA PRO A 289 -4.66 7.75 21.94
C PRO A 289 -5.91 8.14 21.14
N ALA A 290 -6.50 9.30 21.41
CA ALA A 290 -7.65 9.81 20.68
C ALA A 290 -7.33 10.07 19.21
N THR A 291 -6.14 10.62 18.91
CA THR A 291 -5.71 10.90 17.54
C THR A 291 -5.44 9.61 16.75
N ARG A 292 -4.89 8.57 17.39
CA ARG A 292 -4.68 7.27 16.73
C ARG A 292 -6.02 6.65 16.34
N TYR A 293 -6.95 6.58 17.29
CA TYR A 293 -8.28 6.04 17.06
C TYR A 293 -9.02 6.82 15.97
N GLU A 294 -8.96 8.15 15.99
CA GLU A 294 -9.56 9.01 14.97
C GLU A 294 -8.99 8.72 13.58
N ARG A 295 -7.67 8.64 13.41
CA ARG A 295 -7.05 8.33 12.11
C ARG A 295 -7.43 6.95 11.59
N LEU A 296 -7.39 5.92 12.44
CA LEU A 296 -7.84 4.57 12.05
C LEU A 296 -9.35 4.52 11.75
N SER A 297 -10.15 5.28 12.50
CA SER A 297 -11.59 5.41 12.28
C SER A 297 -11.91 6.09 10.96
N THR A 298 -11.13 7.09 10.56
CA THR A 298 -11.25 7.75 9.26
C THR A 298 -10.87 6.78 8.13
N LEU A 299 -9.77 6.03 8.29
CA LEU A 299 -9.34 5.03 7.30
C LEU A 299 -10.42 3.95 7.08
N LEU A 300 -10.95 3.36 8.15
CA LEU A 300 -11.99 2.34 8.03
C LEU A 300 -13.33 2.94 7.61
N GLY A 301 -13.78 3.96 8.35
CA GLY A 301 -15.15 4.47 8.26
C GLY A 301 -15.37 5.41 7.10
N SER A 302 -14.50 6.39 6.90
CA SER A 302 -14.65 7.38 5.83
C SER A 302 -14.08 6.87 4.52
N CYS A 303 -12.87 6.29 4.51
CA CYS A 303 -12.21 5.87 3.27
C CYS A 303 -12.74 4.53 2.75
N LEU A 304 -12.60 3.44 3.50
CA LEU A 304 -12.98 2.11 2.98
C LEU A 304 -14.51 1.94 2.91
N ILE A 305 -15.22 2.13 4.02
CA ILE A 305 -16.67 1.93 4.07
C ILE A 305 -17.41 3.09 3.40
N GLY A 306 -17.12 4.33 3.82
CA GLY A 306 -17.84 5.52 3.40
C GLY A 306 -17.59 5.93 1.96
N THR A 307 -16.43 5.59 1.39
CA THR A 307 -16.10 5.92 0.00
C THR A 307 -16.12 4.68 -0.90
N VAL A 308 -15.25 3.69 -0.66
CA VAL A 308 -15.11 2.56 -1.61
C VAL A 308 -16.34 1.67 -1.60
N PHE A 309 -16.76 1.11 -0.45
CA PHE A 309 -17.92 0.21 -0.42
C PHE A 309 -19.23 0.90 -0.81
N LEU A 310 -19.38 2.17 -0.46
CA LEU A 310 -20.60 2.91 -0.77
C LEU A 310 -20.71 3.29 -2.26
N TYR A 311 -19.62 3.69 -2.90
CA TYR A 311 -19.66 4.30 -4.24
C TYR A 311 -18.98 3.48 -5.35
N ALA A 312 -18.16 2.47 -5.03
CA ALA A 312 -17.48 1.62 -6.01
C ALA A 312 -18.21 0.29 -6.28
N TYR A 313 -19.51 0.21 -6.01
CA TYR A 313 -20.29 -1.03 -6.15
C TYR A 313 -20.29 -1.62 -7.57
N ALA A 314 -20.03 -0.79 -8.58
CA ALA A 314 -19.93 -1.19 -9.98
C ALA A 314 -18.52 -1.64 -10.41
N ASP A 315 -17.52 -1.50 -9.53
CA ASP A 315 -16.15 -1.95 -9.75
C ASP A 315 -15.80 -3.09 -8.79
N PRO A 316 -15.97 -4.35 -9.21
CA PRO A 316 -15.74 -5.51 -8.35
C PRO A 316 -14.26 -5.66 -7.93
N GLU A 317 -13.31 -5.17 -8.72
CA GLU A 317 -11.88 -5.21 -8.37
C GLU A 317 -11.54 -4.17 -7.28
N ALA A 318 -12.18 -3.00 -7.30
CA ALA A 318 -12.04 -2.03 -6.22
C ALA A 318 -12.64 -2.55 -4.90
N ILE A 319 -13.82 -3.18 -4.95
CA ILE A 319 -14.44 -3.81 -3.77
C ILE A 319 -13.58 -4.96 -3.24
N LEU A 320 -13.04 -5.80 -4.12
CA LEU A 320 -12.10 -6.85 -3.76
C LEU A 320 -10.86 -6.27 -3.06
N ALA A 321 -10.22 -5.25 -3.66
CA ALA A 321 -9.04 -4.60 -3.07
C ALA A 321 -9.33 -4.00 -1.69
N ALA A 322 -10.48 -3.34 -1.50
CA ALA A 322 -10.86 -2.81 -0.20
C ALA A 322 -11.13 -3.93 0.83
N THR A 323 -11.72 -5.04 0.39
CA THR A 323 -11.98 -6.21 1.24
C THR A 323 -10.68 -6.89 1.66
N ASP A 324 -9.72 -7.04 0.74
CA ASP A 324 -8.37 -7.58 1.00
C ASP A 324 -7.65 -6.78 2.08
N MET A 325 -7.91 -5.46 2.14
CA MET A 325 -7.27 -4.54 3.07
C MET A 325 -7.99 -4.38 4.40
N LEU A 326 -9.18 -4.97 4.59
CA LEU A 326 -9.89 -4.93 5.87
C LEU A 326 -9.12 -5.60 7.02
N PRO A 327 -8.59 -6.84 6.89
CA PRO A 327 -7.91 -7.52 8.00
C PRO A 327 -6.85 -6.68 8.71
N PRO A 328 -5.84 -6.08 8.03
CA PRO A 328 -4.84 -5.28 8.73
C PRO A 328 -5.47 -4.07 9.43
N VAL A 329 -6.43 -3.37 8.81
CA VAL A 329 -7.09 -2.20 9.43
C VAL A 329 -7.86 -2.60 10.69
N LEU A 330 -8.59 -3.72 10.65
CA LEU A 330 -9.33 -4.25 11.79
C LEU A 330 -8.39 -4.60 12.94
N THR A 331 -7.29 -5.30 12.65
CA THR A 331 -6.28 -5.65 13.66
C THR A 331 -5.69 -4.41 14.33
N HIS A 332 -5.41 -3.34 13.59
CA HIS A 332 -4.88 -2.09 14.16
C HIS A 332 -5.91 -1.34 15.02
N LEU A 333 -7.19 -1.42 14.66
CA LEU A 333 -8.28 -0.74 15.36
C LEU A 333 -8.77 -1.51 16.60
N GLY A 334 -8.55 -2.84 16.63
CA GLY A 334 -8.99 -3.69 17.72
C GLY A 334 -10.51 -3.63 17.91
N ILE A 335 -10.96 -3.75 19.17
CA ILE A 335 -12.38 -3.68 19.53
C ILE A 335 -13.07 -2.36 19.08
N GLY A 336 -12.30 -1.31 18.78
CA GLY A 336 -12.83 -0.08 18.19
C GLY A 336 -13.60 -0.32 16.88
N ALA A 337 -13.24 -1.35 16.11
CA ALA A 337 -13.90 -1.74 14.87
C ALA A 337 -15.37 -2.16 15.10
N ALA A 338 -15.75 -2.46 16.34
CA ALA A 338 -17.10 -2.87 16.70
C ALA A 338 -18.19 -1.85 16.32
N ARG A 339 -17.84 -0.57 16.16
CA ARG A 339 -18.76 0.48 15.71
C ARG A 339 -19.28 0.26 14.28
N TRP A 340 -18.52 -0.46 13.44
CA TRP A 340 -18.84 -0.70 12.04
C TRP A 340 -19.34 -2.12 11.75
N LEU A 341 -19.56 -2.97 12.77
CA LEU A 341 -20.00 -4.35 12.55
C LEU A 341 -21.25 -4.46 11.69
N LYS A 342 -22.20 -3.53 11.82
CA LYS A 342 -23.40 -3.53 10.98
C LYS A 342 -23.07 -3.41 9.49
N ALA A 343 -22.14 -2.54 9.13
CA ALA A 343 -21.72 -2.37 7.74
C ALA A 343 -20.82 -3.54 7.30
N LEU A 344 -19.86 -3.92 8.13
CA LEU A 344 -18.88 -4.97 7.83
C LEU A 344 -19.54 -6.34 7.67
N ILE A 345 -20.32 -6.78 8.66
CA ILE A 345 -20.97 -8.10 8.60
C ILE A 345 -21.93 -8.16 7.41
N LEU A 346 -22.71 -7.10 7.17
CA LEU A 346 -23.62 -7.06 6.02
C LEU A 346 -22.86 -7.19 4.70
N GLN A 347 -21.83 -6.36 4.48
CA GLN A 347 -21.04 -6.39 3.25
C GLN A 347 -20.36 -7.74 3.03
N LEU A 348 -19.71 -8.28 4.06
CA LEU A 348 -18.93 -9.51 3.98
C LEU A 348 -19.81 -10.74 3.78
N THR A 349 -20.97 -10.80 4.46
CA THR A 349 -21.90 -11.93 4.31
C THR A 349 -22.64 -11.89 2.98
N HIS A 350 -23.04 -10.71 2.49
CA HIS A 350 -23.63 -10.59 1.15
C HIS A 350 -22.68 -11.01 0.04
N ALA A 351 -21.38 -10.73 0.17
CA ALA A 351 -20.37 -11.14 -0.81
C ALA A 351 -20.22 -12.67 -0.94
N LEU A 352 -20.59 -13.43 0.10
CA LEU A 352 -20.59 -14.91 0.06
C LEU A 352 -21.73 -15.46 -0.79
N LEU A 353 -22.82 -14.71 -0.90
CA LEU A 353 -24.00 -15.09 -1.65
C LEU A 353 -23.78 -14.78 -3.14
N SER A 354 -24.29 -15.64 -4.02
CA SER A 354 -24.16 -15.44 -5.47
C SER A 354 -24.82 -14.11 -5.88
N PRO A 355 -24.07 -13.18 -6.49
CA PRO A 355 -24.61 -11.88 -6.84
C PRO A 355 -25.67 -12.03 -7.92
N ALA A 356 -26.86 -11.49 -7.68
CA ALA A 356 -27.91 -11.33 -8.68
C ALA A 356 -27.69 -10.07 -9.56
N THR A 357 -26.55 -9.39 -9.41
CA THR A 357 -26.26 -8.10 -10.03
C THR A 357 -25.63 -8.25 -11.42
N TYR A 358 -26.07 -7.38 -12.32
CA TYR A 358 -25.55 -7.23 -13.68
C TYR A 358 -24.67 -5.98 -13.79
N PRO A 359 -23.54 -6.04 -14.53
CA PRO A 359 -22.93 -7.23 -15.12
C PRO A 359 -22.34 -8.16 -14.04
N THR A 360 -22.44 -9.47 -14.27
CA THR A 360 -21.83 -10.46 -13.38
C THR A 360 -20.30 -10.34 -13.48
N PRO A 361 -19.58 -10.20 -12.34
CA PRO A 361 -18.12 -10.20 -12.36
C PRO A 361 -17.59 -11.51 -12.93
N SER A 362 -16.34 -11.51 -13.42
CA SER A 362 -15.71 -12.76 -13.86
C SER A 362 -15.70 -13.78 -12.71
N ARG A 363 -15.82 -15.06 -13.05
CA ARG A 363 -15.89 -16.16 -12.07
C ARG A 363 -14.71 -16.12 -11.09
N ASP A 364 -13.51 -15.81 -11.60
CA ASP A 364 -12.29 -15.63 -10.81
C ASP A 364 -12.43 -14.50 -9.77
N VAL A 365 -12.86 -13.30 -10.19
CA VAL A 365 -13.04 -12.15 -9.28
C VAL A 365 -14.08 -12.45 -8.21
N ASN A 366 -15.17 -13.13 -8.56
CA ASN A 366 -16.19 -13.53 -7.59
C ASN A 366 -15.63 -14.46 -6.53
N LEU A 367 -14.87 -15.50 -6.93
CA LEU A 367 -14.28 -16.43 -5.98
C LEU A 367 -13.22 -15.76 -5.10
N ARG A 368 -12.36 -14.91 -5.67
CA ARG A 368 -11.39 -14.10 -4.91
C ARG A 368 -12.10 -13.21 -3.88
N LEU A 369 -13.22 -12.58 -4.25
CA LEU A 369 -14.01 -11.76 -3.32
C LEU A 369 -14.61 -12.57 -2.19
N LYS A 370 -15.14 -13.76 -2.48
CA LYS A 370 -15.67 -14.69 -1.45
C LYS A 370 -14.58 -15.10 -0.46
N VAL A 371 -13.41 -15.50 -0.96
CA VAL A 371 -12.24 -15.87 -0.15
C VAL A 371 -11.78 -14.69 0.71
N SER A 372 -11.62 -13.51 0.10
CA SER A 372 -11.23 -12.28 0.80
C SER A 372 -12.24 -11.90 1.88
N SER A 373 -13.54 -12.03 1.58
CA SER A 373 -14.62 -11.72 2.53
C SER A 373 -14.59 -12.66 3.74
N LEU A 374 -14.33 -13.96 3.55
CA LEU A 374 -14.17 -14.90 4.66
C LEU A 374 -12.95 -14.58 5.53
N ARG A 375 -11.81 -14.19 4.92
CA ARG A 375 -10.62 -13.77 5.67
C ARG A 375 -10.91 -12.53 6.52
N ALA A 376 -11.54 -11.51 5.94
CA ALA A 376 -11.96 -10.32 6.66
C ALA A 376 -13.01 -10.62 7.74
N LEU A 377 -13.93 -11.56 7.49
CA LEU A 377 -14.94 -12.00 8.45
C LEU A 377 -14.31 -12.74 9.63
N CYS A 378 -13.35 -13.63 9.39
CA CYS A 378 -12.54 -14.28 10.42
C CYS A 378 -11.85 -13.25 11.32
N THR A 379 -11.20 -12.23 10.72
CA THR A 379 -10.57 -11.15 11.50
C THR A 379 -11.60 -10.32 12.27
N CYS A 380 -12.78 -10.06 11.70
CA CYS A 380 -13.88 -9.38 12.41
C CYS A 380 -14.33 -10.18 13.64
N ILE A 381 -14.51 -11.50 13.50
CA ILE A 381 -14.91 -12.40 14.59
C ILE A 381 -13.93 -12.34 15.74
N GLU A 382 -12.63 -12.44 15.45
CA GLU A 382 -11.58 -12.43 16.47
C GLU A 382 -11.42 -11.05 17.12
N THR A 383 -11.39 -10.00 16.31
CA THR A 383 -11.13 -8.63 16.78
C THR A 383 -12.31 -8.06 17.58
N CYS A 384 -13.53 -8.39 17.19
CA CYS A 384 -14.76 -7.89 17.80
C CYS A 384 -15.49 -8.96 18.63
N ALA A 385 -14.76 -9.96 19.12
CA ALA A 385 -15.29 -11.13 19.82
C ALA A 385 -16.39 -10.82 20.86
N PRO A 386 -16.25 -9.82 21.76
CA PRO A 386 -17.27 -9.52 22.77
C PRO A 386 -18.66 -9.16 22.21
N ARG A 387 -18.75 -8.68 20.96
CA ARG A 387 -20.01 -8.27 20.33
C ARG A 387 -20.50 -9.23 19.25
N MET A 388 -19.78 -10.34 19.03
CA MET A 388 -20.06 -11.24 17.90
C MET A 388 -21.35 -12.04 18.08
N HIS A 389 -21.80 -12.25 19.32
CA HIS A 389 -23.06 -12.93 19.63
C HIS A 389 -24.31 -12.28 18.98
N LEU A 390 -24.26 -10.98 18.65
CA LEU A 390 -25.36 -10.27 17.97
C LEU A 390 -25.44 -10.57 16.46
N TRP A 391 -24.35 -11.07 15.87
CA TRP A 391 -24.19 -11.27 14.44
C TRP A 391 -24.10 -12.74 14.05
N LYS A 392 -24.11 -13.65 15.03
CA LYS A 392 -23.92 -15.09 14.83
C LYS A 392 -24.89 -15.67 13.80
N CYS A 393 -26.19 -15.34 13.88
CA CYS A 393 -27.19 -15.89 12.97
C CYS A 393 -26.96 -15.43 11.52
N ASN A 394 -26.61 -14.16 11.30
CA ASN A 394 -26.29 -13.63 9.98
C ASN A 394 -25.08 -14.33 9.37
N ILE A 395 -24.04 -14.59 10.18
CA ILE A 395 -22.83 -15.26 9.75
C ILE A 395 -23.14 -16.72 9.38
N ILE A 396 -23.87 -17.44 10.24
CA ILE A 396 -24.19 -18.86 10.04
C ILE A 396 -25.08 -19.04 8.81
N ASP A 397 -26.12 -18.21 8.62
CA ASP A 397 -26.99 -18.28 7.45
C ASP A 397 -26.18 -18.08 6.16
N ALA A 398 -25.32 -17.05 6.11
CA ALA A 398 -24.52 -16.77 4.92
C ALA A 398 -23.48 -17.86 4.64
N VAL A 399 -22.76 -18.34 5.66
CA VAL A 399 -21.76 -19.42 5.54
C VAL A 399 -22.43 -20.74 5.15
N GLY A 400 -23.60 -21.05 5.72
CA GLY A 400 -24.36 -22.25 5.39
C GLY A 400 -24.83 -22.26 3.93
N ARG A 401 -25.41 -21.16 3.45
CA ARG A 401 -25.81 -21.02 2.03
C ARG A 401 -24.61 -21.10 1.09
N ALA A 402 -23.53 -20.44 1.45
CA ALA A 402 -22.27 -20.47 0.70
C ALA A 402 -21.68 -21.88 0.61
N TRP A 403 -21.75 -22.66 1.69
CA TRP A 403 -21.31 -24.05 1.73
C TRP A 403 -22.12 -24.94 0.78
N VAL A 404 -23.46 -24.87 0.85
CA VAL A 404 -24.33 -25.63 -0.07
C VAL A 404 -24.02 -25.25 -1.52
N SER A 405 -23.91 -23.95 -1.82
CA SER A 405 -23.53 -23.50 -3.17
C SER A 405 -22.16 -24.01 -3.60
N ALA A 406 -21.19 -24.17 -2.70
CA ALA A 406 -19.89 -24.74 -3.03
C ALA A 406 -19.99 -26.25 -3.33
N MET A 407 -20.84 -26.98 -2.59
CA MET A 407 -21.12 -28.41 -2.85
C MET A 407 -21.83 -28.62 -4.20
N ASP A 408 -22.79 -27.76 -4.54
CA ASP A 408 -23.48 -27.83 -5.83
C ASP A 408 -22.50 -27.68 -6.99
N ILE A 409 -21.57 -26.72 -6.89
CA ILE A 409 -20.53 -26.53 -7.90
C ILE A 409 -19.68 -27.81 -8.03
N GLU A 410 -19.27 -28.42 -6.90
CA GLU A 410 -18.50 -29.70 -6.84
C GLU A 410 -19.21 -30.85 -7.56
N LEU A 411 -20.51 -31.00 -7.34
CA LEU A 411 -21.31 -32.06 -7.95
C LEU A 411 -21.51 -31.86 -9.46
N GLU A 412 -21.60 -30.62 -9.93
CA GLU A 412 -21.78 -30.29 -11.35
C GLU A 412 -20.50 -30.51 -12.21
N GLY A 413 -19.37 -30.91 -11.61
CA GLY A 413 -18.18 -31.31 -12.35
C GLY A 413 -17.49 -30.16 -13.13
N GLN A 414 -17.83 -28.90 -12.84
CA GLN A 414 -17.30 -27.70 -13.53
C GLN A 414 -15.85 -27.32 -13.14
N PHE A 415 -15.03 -28.30 -12.70
CA PHE A 415 -13.67 -28.13 -12.17
C PHE A 415 -12.54 -28.45 -13.16
N SER A 416 -12.88 -28.72 -14.41
CA SER A 416 -11.91 -29.10 -15.44
C SER A 416 -11.23 -27.89 -16.11
N GLN A 417 -10.71 -26.94 -15.32
CA GLN A 417 -9.68 -26.00 -15.77
C GLN A 417 -8.56 -25.87 -14.71
N ILE A 418 -7.32 -25.92 -15.21
CA ILE A 418 -6.07 -25.91 -14.43
C ILE A 418 -6.01 -24.62 -13.58
N GLY A 419 -5.99 -24.74 -12.25
CA GLY A 419 -5.75 -23.64 -11.30
C GLY A 419 -6.92 -23.23 -10.39
N THR A 420 -8.17 -23.58 -10.71
CA THR A 420 -9.35 -23.20 -9.89
C THR A 420 -9.67 -24.18 -8.75
N GLY A 421 -9.17 -25.42 -8.82
CA GLY A 421 -9.39 -26.43 -7.78
C GLY A 421 -8.84 -26.01 -6.41
N ASP A 422 -7.61 -25.49 -6.37
CA ASP A 422 -6.95 -25.07 -5.12
C ASP A 422 -7.69 -23.91 -4.45
N GLN A 423 -8.22 -22.97 -5.22
CA GLN A 423 -8.97 -21.83 -4.69
C GLN A 423 -10.34 -22.22 -4.11
N VAL A 424 -11.00 -23.23 -4.68
CA VAL A 424 -12.29 -23.72 -4.14
C VAL A 424 -12.07 -24.57 -2.89
N LEU A 425 -10.99 -25.36 -2.85
CA LEU A 425 -10.58 -26.05 -1.63
C LEU A 425 -10.27 -25.05 -0.52
N GLU A 426 -9.52 -23.99 -0.83
CA GLU A 426 -9.27 -22.88 0.10
C GLU A 426 -10.58 -22.24 0.56
N TYR A 427 -11.51 -21.97 -0.36
CA TYR A 427 -12.81 -21.38 -0.04
C TYR A 427 -13.60 -22.24 0.96
N LYS A 428 -13.69 -23.56 0.74
CA LYS A 428 -14.36 -24.48 1.68
C LYS A 428 -13.65 -24.57 3.03
N ALA A 429 -12.32 -24.63 3.04
CA ALA A 429 -11.54 -24.60 4.27
C ALA A 429 -11.77 -23.30 5.06
N LEU A 430 -11.90 -22.17 4.38
CA LEU A 430 -12.21 -20.89 5.02
C LEU A 430 -13.65 -20.83 5.57
N LEU A 431 -14.63 -21.46 4.91
CA LEU A 431 -15.99 -21.57 5.44
C LEU A 431 -15.99 -22.35 6.77
N GLN A 432 -15.31 -23.51 6.81
CA GLN A 432 -15.12 -24.30 8.03
C GLN A 432 -14.38 -23.51 9.11
N ASN A 433 -13.26 -22.85 8.75
CA ASN A 433 -12.47 -22.04 9.69
C ASN A 433 -13.28 -20.87 10.27
N THR A 434 -14.19 -20.28 9.49
CA THR A 434 -15.10 -19.24 9.98
C THR A 434 -16.01 -19.78 11.08
N CYS A 435 -16.57 -20.99 10.89
CA CYS A 435 -17.35 -21.67 11.93
C CYS A 435 -16.51 -22.00 13.17
N ILE A 436 -15.28 -22.51 12.99
CA ILE A 436 -14.35 -22.80 14.10
C ILE A 436 -14.07 -21.54 14.92
N LYS A 437 -13.75 -20.41 14.26
CA LYS A 437 -13.50 -19.15 14.95
C LYS A 437 -14.73 -18.62 15.66
N LEU A 438 -15.92 -18.75 15.05
CA LEU A 438 -17.18 -18.35 15.69
C LEU A 438 -17.45 -19.18 16.94
N ALA A 439 -17.25 -20.49 16.88
CA ALA A 439 -17.39 -21.40 18.02
C ALA A 439 -16.37 -21.10 19.14
N LYS A 440 -15.13 -20.77 18.79
CA LYS A 440 -14.11 -20.38 19.76
C LYS A 440 -14.48 -19.09 20.50
N VAL A 441 -15.00 -18.10 19.79
CA VAL A 441 -15.42 -16.80 20.36
C VAL A 441 -16.73 -16.92 21.13
N TRP A 442 -17.64 -17.79 20.67
CA TRP A 442 -18.95 -17.99 21.27
C TRP A 442 -19.32 -19.49 21.33
N PRO A 443 -18.84 -20.23 22.35
CA PRO A 443 -19.00 -21.69 22.41
C PRO A 443 -20.45 -22.20 22.44
N ARG A 444 -21.40 -21.38 22.91
CA ARG A 444 -22.83 -21.74 22.90
C ARG A 444 -23.37 -22.01 21.50
N VAL A 445 -22.72 -21.49 20.45
CA VAL A 445 -23.11 -21.75 19.05
C VAL A 445 -23.10 -23.23 18.70
N ILE A 446 -22.24 -24.01 19.37
CA ILE A 446 -22.09 -25.44 19.13
C ILE A 446 -23.33 -26.19 19.61
N GLN A 447 -23.88 -25.79 20.76
CA GLN A 447 -25.01 -26.47 21.42
C GLN A 447 -26.36 -26.04 20.85
N GLU A 448 -26.47 -24.78 20.41
CA GLU A 448 -27.71 -24.19 19.92
C GLU A 448 -27.77 -24.26 18.39
N GLU A 449 -27.06 -23.38 17.69
CA GLU A 449 -27.23 -23.21 16.26
C GLU A 449 -26.62 -24.34 15.40
N TYR A 450 -25.45 -24.89 15.75
CA TYR A 450 -24.83 -25.94 14.94
C TYR A 450 -25.57 -27.27 15.06
N GLN A 451 -26.08 -27.62 16.24
CA GLN A 451 -26.97 -28.78 16.39
C GLN A 451 -28.25 -28.60 15.59
N GLN A 452 -28.84 -27.41 15.60
CA GLN A 452 -30.01 -27.11 14.77
C GLN A 452 -29.71 -27.30 13.28
N LEU A 453 -28.56 -26.81 12.80
CA LEU A 453 -28.14 -26.96 11.41
C LEU A 453 -27.96 -28.43 10.99
N LEU A 454 -27.31 -29.24 11.84
CA LEU A 454 -27.14 -30.68 11.61
C LEU A 454 -28.46 -31.45 11.69
N SER A 455 -29.37 -31.05 12.59
CA SER A 455 -30.70 -31.65 12.69
C SER A 455 -31.59 -31.33 11.49
N PHE A 456 -31.37 -30.18 10.86
CA PHE A 456 -32.08 -29.77 9.66
C PHE A 456 -31.64 -30.58 8.43
N ASP A 457 -30.32 -30.67 8.19
CA ASP A 457 -29.77 -31.49 7.11
C ASP A 457 -28.33 -31.93 7.40
N SER A 458 -28.20 -33.10 8.03
CA SER A 458 -26.88 -33.66 8.36
C SER A 458 -26.06 -34.01 7.12
N ALA A 459 -26.69 -34.40 6.00
CA ALA A 459 -25.96 -34.79 4.80
C ALA A 459 -25.18 -33.61 4.20
N HIS A 460 -25.78 -32.42 4.17
CA HIS A 460 -25.14 -31.22 3.63
C HIS A 460 -24.20 -30.53 4.64
N PHE A 461 -24.57 -30.47 5.92
CA PHE A 461 -23.83 -29.65 6.89
C PHE A 461 -22.82 -30.41 7.76
N ASN A 462 -22.79 -31.74 7.72
CA ASN A 462 -21.79 -32.50 8.48
C ASN A 462 -20.36 -32.12 8.08
N GLY A 463 -20.09 -31.91 6.79
CA GLY A 463 -18.78 -31.45 6.33
C GLY A 463 -18.42 -30.02 6.75
N LEU A 464 -19.38 -29.20 7.19
CA LEU A 464 -19.13 -27.81 7.60
C LEU A 464 -18.89 -27.67 9.11
N VAL A 465 -19.74 -28.31 9.93
CA VAL A 465 -19.73 -28.15 11.40
C VAL A 465 -19.69 -29.47 12.18
N GLY A 466 -19.81 -30.62 11.52
CA GLY A 466 -19.89 -31.94 12.17
C GLY A 466 -18.70 -32.22 13.09
N ASP A 467 -17.48 -32.02 12.58
CA ASP A 467 -16.24 -32.22 13.36
C ASP A 467 -16.15 -31.29 14.58
N ILE A 468 -16.71 -30.07 14.49
CA ILE A 468 -16.73 -29.09 15.58
C ILE A 468 -17.66 -29.58 16.69
N CYS A 469 -18.84 -30.09 16.32
CA CYS A 469 -19.82 -30.64 17.24
C CYS A 469 -19.34 -31.93 17.92
N SER A 470 -18.67 -32.83 17.17
CA SER A 470 -18.14 -34.08 17.73
C SER A 470 -16.98 -33.83 18.69
N ALA A 471 -16.04 -32.92 18.37
CA ALA A 471 -14.89 -32.61 19.22
C ALA A 471 -15.28 -32.01 20.59
N THR A 472 -16.49 -31.45 20.72
CA THR A 472 -17.00 -30.89 21.98
C THR A 472 -17.81 -31.90 22.79
N SER A 473 -18.09 -33.08 22.23
CA SER A 473 -18.82 -34.17 22.89
C SER A 473 -17.91 -35.06 23.76
N ASP A 474 -16.59 -34.90 23.61
CA ASP A 474 -15.54 -35.64 24.34
C ASP A 474 -14.97 -34.87 25.55
N ILE A 475 -15.59 -33.75 25.96
CA ILE A 475 -15.31 -32.97 27.17
C ILE A 475 -16.57 -32.92 28.01
#